data_AF-A0A3A3H8H7-F1
#
_entry.id   AF-A0A3A3H8H7-F1
#
_cell.length_a   1.000
_cell.length_b   1.000
_cell.length_c   1.000
_cell.angle_alpha   90.00
_cell.angle_beta   90.00
_cell.angle_gamma   90.00
#
_symmetry.space_group_name_H-M   'P 1'
#
loop_
_entity.id
_entity.type
_entity.pdbx_description
1 polymer ?
#
loop_
_entity_poly.entity_id
_entity_poly.type
_entity_poly.pdbx_seq_one_letter_code
_entity_poly.pdbx_strand_id
1 'polypeptide(L)'
;MTALKQRIKRLIAANGPISVADYMALCLFDPEDGYYTNREPFGVAGDFTTAPEISQMFGELVAVWLHTAWQATGRPLPVTIAEIGPGRGTLMKDILRTLLKLDPSLVAQASFAMIETSPRLVEIQKKTLTGTQARIDWHQSIETLPAKPLIIVGNELFDAIPIRQFVHAGGKWRERMVGLNEAGELHFLAGAASLDTSLLPGNATTASDGAISELAPARTALMDAIADRIATLGGAGLFIDYGHLEPGIGDTLQALRKHQYEDVLASPGHADITSHVDFSALAATARGKRLDAHLMTQGHFLLEMGLLERAGHLGAAMDAAGQEKIRGQVERLAGPSAMGDLFKVLAILPSGTAVSPFSDAD
;
A
#
# COMPACT_ATOMS: atom_id res chain seq x y z
N MET A 1 25.45 1.81 -15.88
CA MET A 1 25.03 2.89 -14.95
C MET A 1 23.77 3.53 -15.53
N THR A 2 22.70 3.70 -14.74
CA THR A 2 21.42 4.23 -15.26
C THR A 2 21.51 5.74 -15.55
N ALA A 3 20.66 6.24 -16.46
CA ALA A 3 20.58 7.68 -16.76
C ALA A 3 20.17 8.48 -15.52
N LEU A 4 19.18 7.98 -14.76
CA LEU A 4 18.77 8.56 -13.49
C LEU A 4 19.90 8.61 -12.47
N LYS A 5 20.73 7.55 -12.33
CA LYS A 5 21.90 7.56 -11.44
C LYS A 5 22.85 8.71 -11.77
N GLN A 6 23.08 9.00 -13.05
CA GLN A 6 23.92 10.13 -13.46
C GLN A 6 23.29 11.49 -13.13
N ARG A 7 21.96 11.64 -13.27
CA ARG A 7 21.25 12.86 -12.87
C ARG A 7 21.32 13.08 -11.36
N ILE A 8 21.06 12.04 -10.56
CA ILE A 8 21.14 12.10 -9.09
C ILE A 8 22.56 12.49 -8.64
N LYS A 9 23.60 11.87 -9.23
CA LYS A 9 25.00 12.22 -8.92
C LYS A 9 25.30 13.70 -9.21
N ARG A 10 24.81 14.24 -10.34
CA ARG A 10 24.97 15.67 -10.67
C ARG A 10 24.21 16.58 -9.72
N LEU A 11 22.98 16.21 -9.34
CA LEU A 11 22.17 16.94 -8.37
C LEU A 11 22.89 17.04 -7.03
N ILE A 12 23.42 15.91 -6.52
CA ILE A 12 24.14 15.85 -5.25
C ILE A 12 25.44 16.65 -5.31
N ALA A 13 26.18 16.57 -6.42
CA ALA A 13 27.41 17.35 -6.59
C ALA A 13 27.16 18.87 -6.59
N ALA A 14 26.00 19.32 -7.05
CA ALA A 14 25.64 20.73 -7.10
C ALA A 14 25.03 21.24 -5.79
N ASN A 15 24.17 20.45 -5.14
CA ASN A 15 23.29 20.90 -4.05
C ASN A 15 23.60 20.24 -2.70
N GLY A 16 24.50 19.26 -2.66
CA GLY A 16 24.77 18.42 -1.50
C GLY A 16 23.88 17.18 -1.41
N PRO A 17 24.04 16.37 -0.35
CA PRO A 17 23.29 15.13 -0.15
C PRO A 17 21.77 15.35 -0.14
N ILE A 18 21.02 14.40 -0.69
CA ILE A 18 19.55 14.41 -0.70
C ILE A 18 18.99 13.44 0.34
N SER A 19 17.76 13.65 0.79
CA SER A 19 17.15 12.72 1.76
C SER A 19 16.88 11.35 1.12
N VAL A 20 16.73 10.31 1.94
CA VAL A 20 16.24 9.00 1.45
C VAL A 20 14.86 9.15 0.79
N ALA A 21 14.00 10.04 1.29
CA ALA A 21 12.69 10.30 0.72
C ALA A 21 12.80 10.88 -0.71
N ASP A 22 13.66 11.88 -0.92
CA ASP A 22 13.88 12.48 -2.24
C ASP A 22 14.48 11.46 -3.21
N TYR A 23 15.43 10.66 -2.73
CA TYR A 23 16.03 9.59 -3.53
C TYR A 23 14.98 8.55 -3.97
N MET A 24 14.14 8.08 -3.04
CA MET A 24 13.06 7.14 -3.32
C MET A 24 12.04 7.74 -4.29
N ALA A 25 11.65 9.00 -4.11
CA ALA A 25 10.75 9.70 -5.01
C ALA A 25 11.30 9.81 -6.43
N LEU A 26 12.58 10.14 -6.60
CA LEU A 26 13.25 10.17 -7.90
C LEU A 26 13.28 8.77 -8.54
N CYS A 27 13.67 7.74 -7.77
CA CYS A 27 13.72 6.37 -8.27
C CYS A 27 12.36 5.85 -8.74
N LEU A 28 11.28 6.18 -8.03
CA LEU A 28 9.96 5.62 -8.32
C LEU A 28 9.16 6.46 -9.33
N PHE A 29 9.24 7.79 -9.24
CA PHE A 29 8.30 8.71 -9.87
C PHE A 29 8.95 9.79 -10.74
N ASP A 30 10.26 9.72 -11.00
CA ASP A 30 10.90 10.65 -11.96
C ASP A 30 10.16 10.60 -13.31
N PRO A 31 9.80 11.76 -13.91
CA PRO A 31 8.98 11.81 -15.13
C PRO A 31 9.66 11.22 -16.37
N GLU A 32 10.98 11.06 -16.35
CA GLU A 32 11.75 10.55 -17.49
C GLU A 32 12.27 9.14 -17.26
N ASP A 33 12.65 8.75 -16.04
CA ASP A 33 13.33 7.48 -15.73
C ASP A 33 12.81 6.81 -14.43
N GLY A 34 11.72 7.31 -13.86
CA GLY A 34 11.09 6.70 -12.69
C GLY A 34 10.61 5.28 -12.98
N TYR A 35 10.72 4.40 -12.00
CA TYR A 35 10.33 3.01 -12.08
C TYR A 35 8.88 2.83 -12.57
N TYR A 36 7.92 3.51 -11.93
CA TYR A 36 6.51 3.44 -12.31
C TYR A 36 6.18 4.24 -13.57
N THR A 37 7.05 5.15 -14.00
CA THR A 37 6.90 5.91 -15.24
C THR A 37 7.23 5.07 -16.47
N ASN A 38 8.35 4.34 -16.43
CA ASN A 38 8.92 3.68 -17.62
C ASN A 38 8.82 2.17 -17.66
N ARG A 39 8.50 1.50 -16.55
CA ARG A 39 8.43 0.03 -16.50
C ARG A 39 7.03 -0.46 -16.27
N GLU A 40 6.72 -1.66 -16.76
CA GLU A 40 5.55 -2.42 -16.35
C GLU A 40 5.96 -3.32 -15.16
N PRO A 41 5.72 -2.89 -13.90
CA PRO A 41 6.17 -3.65 -12.74
C PRO A 41 5.23 -4.79 -12.35
N PHE A 42 4.06 -4.89 -12.99
CA PHE A 42 2.94 -5.71 -12.54
C PHE A 42 2.74 -6.98 -13.36
N GLY A 43 2.55 -8.10 -12.66
CA GLY A 43 2.19 -9.42 -13.21
C GLY A 43 3.34 -10.42 -13.12
N VAL A 44 3.16 -11.62 -13.67
CA VAL A 44 4.14 -12.73 -13.60
C VAL A 44 5.50 -12.37 -14.22
N ALA A 45 5.54 -11.39 -15.13
CA ALA A 45 6.77 -10.88 -15.74
C ALA A 45 7.31 -9.59 -15.08
N GLY A 46 6.59 -9.06 -14.07
CA GLY A 46 6.97 -7.89 -13.29
C GLY A 46 7.97 -8.22 -12.17
N ASP A 47 8.37 -7.22 -11.37
CA ASP A 47 9.29 -7.45 -10.26
C ASP A 47 8.57 -8.00 -9.01
N PHE A 48 7.24 -7.80 -8.91
CA PHE A 48 6.36 -8.36 -7.88
C PHE A 48 5.08 -8.98 -8.44
N THR A 49 4.58 -9.99 -7.72
CA THR A 49 3.24 -10.55 -7.91
C THR A 49 2.38 -10.16 -6.72
N THR A 50 1.54 -9.13 -6.91
CA THR A 50 0.61 -8.57 -5.91
C THR A 50 -0.54 -9.55 -5.58
N ALA A 51 -1.18 -9.42 -4.42
CA ALA A 51 -2.27 -10.31 -3.99
C ALA A 51 -3.40 -10.48 -5.03
N PRO A 52 -3.91 -9.42 -5.70
CA PRO A 52 -4.94 -9.56 -6.74
C PRO A 52 -4.50 -10.39 -7.95
N GLU A 53 -3.21 -10.41 -8.27
CA GLU A 53 -2.65 -11.18 -9.40
C GLU A 53 -2.40 -12.65 -9.03
N ILE A 54 -2.31 -12.97 -7.73
CA ILE A 54 -2.16 -14.35 -7.25
C ILE A 54 -3.48 -15.11 -7.38
N SER A 55 -4.60 -14.54 -6.94
CA SER A 55 -5.89 -15.21 -6.99
C SER A 55 -7.07 -14.26 -6.96
N GLN A 56 -8.09 -14.60 -7.76
CA GLN A 56 -9.40 -13.94 -7.74
C GLN A 56 -10.09 -13.98 -6.36
N MET A 57 -9.72 -14.95 -5.50
CA MET A 57 -10.30 -15.08 -4.16
C MET A 57 -10.01 -13.84 -3.31
N PHE A 58 -8.83 -13.24 -3.47
CA PHE A 58 -8.46 -12.02 -2.75
C PHE A 58 -9.44 -10.89 -3.06
N GLY A 59 -9.64 -10.58 -4.35
CA GLY A 59 -10.55 -9.53 -4.77
C GLY A 59 -12.01 -9.80 -4.42
N GLU A 60 -12.44 -11.06 -4.45
CA GLU A 60 -13.78 -11.46 -4.01
C GLU A 60 -14.02 -11.19 -2.52
N LEU A 61 -13.07 -11.56 -1.65
CA LEU A 61 -13.19 -11.34 -0.20
C LEU A 61 -13.10 -9.85 0.17
N VAL A 62 -12.23 -9.08 -0.49
CA VAL A 62 -12.19 -7.63 -0.35
C VAL A 62 -13.54 -7.02 -0.75
N ALA A 63 -14.16 -7.47 -1.84
CA ALA A 63 -15.47 -6.98 -2.25
C ALA A 63 -16.57 -7.25 -1.22
N VAL A 64 -16.58 -8.45 -0.62
CA VAL A 64 -17.50 -8.83 0.46
C VAL A 64 -17.30 -7.92 1.66
N TRP A 65 -16.06 -7.64 2.04
CA TRP A 65 -15.77 -6.72 3.15
C TRP A 65 -16.26 -5.30 2.86
N LEU A 66 -15.95 -4.74 1.68
CA LEU A 66 -16.39 -3.39 1.29
C LEU A 66 -17.92 -3.28 1.26
N HIS A 67 -18.61 -4.31 0.78
CA HIS A 67 -20.08 -4.37 0.80
C HIS A 67 -20.61 -4.39 2.24
N THR A 68 -20.02 -5.21 3.10
CA THR A 68 -20.42 -5.33 4.52
C THR A 68 -20.19 -4.01 5.26
N ALA A 69 -19.07 -3.34 5.03
CA ALA A 69 -18.77 -2.03 5.60
C ALA A 69 -19.75 -0.95 5.12
N TRP A 70 -20.10 -0.94 3.82
CA TRP A 70 -21.14 -0.06 3.29
C TRP A 70 -22.51 -0.32 3.95
N GLN A 71 -22.85 -1.59 4.19
CA GLN A 71 -24.09 -1.94 4.87
C GLN A 71 -24.10 -1.48 6.34
N ALA A 72 -23.02 -1.73 7.06
CA ALA A 72 -22.86 -1.37 8.47
C ALA A 72 -22.88 0.15 8.70
N THR A 73 -22.39 0.92 7.72
CA THR A 73 -22.43 2.39 7.73
C THR A 73 -23.77 2.98 7.27
N GLY A 74 -24.83 2.17 7.22
CA GLY A 74 -26.20 2.61 6.97
C GLY A 74 -26.62 2.62 5.50
N ARG A 75 -25.87 1.93 4.61
CA ARG A 75 -26.15 1.84 3.17
C ARG A 75 -26.28 3.21 2.49
N PRO A 76 -25.34 4.14 2.72
CA PRO A 76 -25.47 5.50 2.19
C PRO A 76 -25.58 5.50 0.67
N LEU A 77 -26.47 6.35 0.15
CA LEU A 77 -26.55 6.72 -1.26
C LEU A 77 -26.82 8.22 -1.38
N PRO A 78 -26.14 8.94 -2.30
CA PRO A 78 -25.11 8.44 -3.20
C PRO A 78 -23.79 8.10 -2.45
N VAL A 79 -23.03 7.12 -2.95
CA VAL A 79 -21.74 6.68 -2.37
C VAL A 79 -20.67 6.57 -3.45
N THR A 80 -19.41 6.77 -3.06
CA THR A 80 -18.24 6.46 -3.88
C THR A 80 -17.56 5.20 -3.37
N ILE A 81 -17.35 4.21 -4.23
CA ILE A 81 -16.50 3.04 -3.97
C ILE A 81 -15.19 3.23 -4.73
N ALA A 82 -14.08 3.39 -4.02
CA ALA A 82 -12.80 3.78 -4.61
C ALA A 82 -11.70 2.72 -4.40
N GLU A 83 -10.81 2.60 -5.37
CA GLU A 83 -9.50 1.96 -5.21
C GLU A 83 -8.41 3.02 -5.41
N ILE A 84 -7.45 3.08 -4.49
CA ILE A 84 -6.29 3.96 -4.55
C ILE A 84 -5.01 3.16 -4.82
N GLY A 85 -4.21 3.61 -5.79
CA GLY A 85 -3.08 2.82 -6.31
C GLY A 85 -3.51 1.52 -7.00
N PRO A 86 -4.45 1.53 -7.96
CA PRO A 86 -5.07 0.31 -8.46
C PRO A 86 -4.21 -0.59 -9.36
N GLY A 87 -2.96 -0.21 -9.65
CA GLY A 87 -2.07 -0.94 -10.55
C GLY A 87 -2.70 -1.20 -11.92
N ARG A 88 -2.99 -2.47 -12.24
CA ARG A 88 -3.63 -2.89 -13.50
C ARG A 88 -5.16 -2.81 -13.50
N GLY A 89 -5.78 -2.51 -12.35
CA GLY A 89 -7.23 -2.52 -12.14
C GLY A 89 -7.83 -3.91 -11.91
N THR A 90 -7.00 -4.91 -11.62
CA THR A 90 -7.42 -6.31 -11.40
C THR A 90 -8.29 -6.45 -10.16
N LEU A 91 -7.95 -5.77 -9.06
CA LEU A 91 -8.73 -5.77 -7.83
C LEU A 91 -10.11 -5.14 -8.05
N MET A 92 -10.21 -3.92 -8.58
CA MET A 92 -11.51 -3.32 -8.94
C MET A 92 -12.34 -4.22 -9.86
N LYS A 93 -11.71 -4.91 -10.82
CA LYS A 93 -12.42 -5.84 -11.72
C LYS A 93 -13.08 -6.97 -10.94
N ASP A 94 -12.36 -7.59 -10.01
CA ASP A 94 -12.90 -8.64 -9.15
C ASP A 94 -13.94 -8.11 -8.15
N ILE A 95 -13.74 -6.90 -7.63
CA ILE A 95 -14.72 -6.21 -6.79
C ILE A 95 -16.03 -6.03 -7.55
N LEU A 96 -16.00 -5.42 -8.73
CA LEU A 96 -17.18 -5.19 -9.56
C LEU A 96 -17.88 -6.48 -9.94
N ARG A 97 -17.13 -7.50 -10.36
CA ARG A 97 -17.68 -8.83 -10.69
C ARG A 97 -18.39 -9.47 -9.50
N THR A 98 -17.89 -9.25 -8.28
CA THR A 98 -18.44 -9.82 -7.05
C THR A 98 -19.66 -9.02 -6.58
N LEU A 99 -19.56 -7.69 -6.54
CA LEU A 99 -20.67 -6.80 -6.20
C LEU A 99 -21.86 -6.96 -7.17
N LEU A 100 -21.61 -7.17 -8.46
CA LEU A 100 -22.68 -7.47 -9.43
C LEU A 100 -23.47 -8.75 -9.10
N LYS A 101 -22.88 -9.70 -8.38
CA LYS A 101 -23.58 -10.91 -7.92
C LYS A 101 -24.26 -10.72 -6.58
N LEU A 102 -23.65 -9.94 -5.68
CA LEU A 102 -24.15 -9.71 -4.32
C LEU A 102 -25.28 -8.66 -4.29
N ASP A 103 -25.08 -7.54 -4.97
CA ASP A 103 -25.95 -6.37 -4.93
C ASP A 103 -25.86 -5.55 -6.25
N PRO A 104 -26.53 -6.00 -7.32
CA PRO A 104 -26.55 -5.27 -8.60
C PRO A 104 -27.08 -3.84 -8.47
N SER A 105 -27.96 -3.60 -7.48
CA SER A 105 -28.55 -2.29 -7.22
C SER A 105 -27.51 -1.29 -6.71
N LEU A 106 -26.60 -1.74 -5.83
CA LEU A 106 -25.46 -0.92 -5.42
C LEU A 106 -24.58 -0.56 -6.61
N VAL A 107 -24.25 -1.51 -7.48
CA VAL A 107 -23.40 -1.24 -8.66
C VAL A 107 -24.03 -0.22 -9.61
N ALA A 108 -25.36 -0.25 -9.75
CA ALA A 108 -26.08 0.71 -10.59
C ALA A 108 -26.16 2.13 -9.99
N GLN A 109 -26.08 2.28 -8.66
CA GLN A 109 -26.29 3.55 -7.96
C GLN A 109 -25.02 4.18 -7.41
N ALA A 110 -23.98 3.39 -7.14
CA ALA A 110 -22.69 3.87 -6.68
C ALA A 110 -21.87 4.50 -7.81
N SER A 111 -20.98 5.42 -7.45
CA SER A 111 -19.91 5.89 -8.33
C SER A 111 -18.64 5.11 -7.99
N PHE A 112 -18.00 4.49 -8.98
CA PHE A 112 -16.71 3.83 -8.76
C PHE A 112 -15.59 4.77 -9.15
N ALA A 113 -14.52 4.80 -8.35
CA ALA A 113 -13.40 5.71 -8.56
C ALA A 113 -12.06 4.99 -8.52
N MET A 114 -11.19 5.32 -9.47
CA MET A 114 -9.80 4.86 -9.53
C MET A 114 -8.88 6.05 -9.24
N ILE A 115 -8.17 6.04 -8.11
CA ILE A 115 -7.22 7.10 -7.76
C ILE A 115 -5.83 6.68 -8.24
N GLU A 116 -5.37 7.28 -9.33
CA GLU A 116 -4.14 6.92 -10.06
C GLU A 116 -3.47 8.18 -10.61
N THR A 117 -2.17 8.31 -10.36
CA THR A 117 -1.36 9.45 -10.82
C THR A 117 -0.72 9.18 -12.18
N SER A 118 -0.46 7.92 -12.53
CA SER A 118 0.20 7.50 -13.77
C SER A 118 -0.78 7.46 -14.95
N PRO A 119 -0.64 8.35 -15.95
CA PRO A 119 -1.52 8.33 -17.14
C PRO A 119 -1.45 7.01 -17.90
N ARG A 120 -0.30 6.34 -17.87
CA ARG A 120 -0.11 5.04 -18.51
C ARG A 120 -0.95 3.95 -17.81
N LEU A 121 -0.94 3.91 -16.47
CA LEU A 121 -1.72 2.94 -15.71
C LEU A 121 -3.22 3.20 -15.85
N VAL A 122 -3.65 4.46 -15.92
CA VAL A 122 -5.03 4.83 -16.26
C VAL A 122 -5.49 4.15 -17.56
N GLU A 123 -4.68 4.19 -18.62
CA GLU A 123 -5.02 3.55 -19.90
C GLU A 123 -5.04 2.02 -19.82
N ILE A 124 -4.19 1.41 -19.00
CA ILE A 124 -4.24 -0.04 -18.74
C ILE A 124 -5.52 -0.40 -17.98
N GLN A 125 -5.86 0.34 -16.94
CA GLN A 125 -7.05 0.13 -16.11
C GLN A 125 -8.34 0.26 -16.94
N LYS A 126 -8.45 1.27 -17.80
CA LYS A 126 -9.58 1.42 -18.74
C LYS A 126 -9.76 0.19 -19.61
N LYS A 127 -8.67 -0.37 -20.14
CA LYS A 127 -8.71 -1.63 -20.93
C LYS A 127 -9.13 -2.81 -20.06
N THR A 128 -8.55 -2.97 -18.87
CA THR A 128 -8.90 -4.05 -17.93
C THR A 128 -10.38 -4.04 -17.54
N LEU A 129 -10.94 -2.85 -17.34
CA LEU A 129 -12.31 -2.61 -16.88
C LEU A 129 -13.33 -2.40 -18.01
N THR A 130 -12.91 -2.60 -19.27
CA THR A 130 -13.81 -2.50 -20.42
C THR A 130 -14.90 -3.58 -20.31
N GLY A 131 -16.16 -3.17 -20.54
CA GLY A 131 -17.33 -4.05 -20.46
C GLY A 131 -17.89 -4.26 -19.05
N THR A 132 -17.35 -3.59 -18.03
CA THR A 132 -18.00 -3.53 -16.71
C THR A 132 -19.28 -2.69 -16.79
N GLN A 133 -20.30 -3.05 -16.02
CA GLN A 133 -21.60 -2.36 -15.99
C GLN A 133 -21.62 -1.13 -15.08
N ALA A 134 -20.48 -0.75 -14.52
CA ALA A 134 -20.34 0.30 -13.52
C ALA A 134 -19.92 1.64 -14.14
N ARG A 135 -20.35 2.74 -13.53
CA ARG A 135 -19.80 4.07 -13.81
C ARG A 135 -18.48 4.23 -13.06
N ILE A 136 -17.38 4.24 -13.79
CA ILE A 136 -16.02 4.35 -13.24
C ILE A 136 -15.39 5.66 -13.72
N ASP A 137 -14.92 6.47 -12.78
CA ASP A 137 -14.22 7.73 -13.02
C ASP A 137 -12.77 7.64 -12.49
N TRP A 138 -11.81 8.30 -13.16
CA TRP A 138 -10.40 8.32 -12.78
C TRP A 138 -10.01 9.66 -12.16
N HIS A 139 -9.25 9.61 -11.08
CA HIS A 139 -8.93 10.73 -10.22
C HIS A 139 -7.44 10.76 -9.94
N GLN A 140 -6.83 11.94 -9.94
CA GLN A 140 -5.39 12.07 -9.63
C GLN A 140 -5.11 12.03 -8.12
N SER A 141 -6.11 12.36 -7.30
CA SER A 141 -5.99 12.40 -5.85
C SER A 141 -7.35 12.30 -5.17
N ILE A 142 -7.36 12.03 -3.85
CA ILE A 142 -8.56 11.90 -3.03
C ILE A 142 -9.39 13.18 -3.04
N GLU A 143 -8.73 14.33 -3.07
CA GLU A 143 -9.37 15.66 -3.04
C GLU A 143 -10.23 15.90 -4.27
N THR A 144 -9.93 15.23 -5.40
CA THR A 144 -10.73 15.35 -6.63
C THR A 144 -12.00 14.51 -6.62
N LEU A 145 -12.22 13.68 -5.59
CA LEU A 145 -13.43 12.85 -5.49
C LEU A 145 -14.68 13.67 -5.14
N PRO A 146 -15.86 13.35 -5.70
CA PRO A 146 -17.12 14.03 -5.37
C PRO A 146 -17.47 13.93 -3.88
N ALA A 147 -17.81 15.05 -3.22
CA ALA A 147 -18.11 15.12 -1.78
C ALA A 147 -19.34 14.28 -1.36
N LYS A 148 -19.10 12.99 -1.10
CA LYS A 148 -20.06 11.95 -0.75
C LYS A 148 -19.37 10.92 0.16
N PRO A 149 -20.14 10.09 0.89
CA PRO A 149 -19.59 8.96 1.65
C PRO A 149 -18.63 8.10 0.80
N LEU A 150 -17.53 7.65 1.40
CA LEU A 150 -16.43 6.99 0.71
C LEU A 150 -16.15 5.59 1.29
N ILE A 151 -16.30 4.56 0.46
CA ILE A 151 -15.82 3.20 0.73
C ILE A 151 -14.55 3.00 -0.08
N ILE A 152 -13.39 2.94 0.55
CA ILE A 152 -12.09 2.94 -0.15
C ILE A 152 -11.25 1.71 0.18
N VAL A 153 -10.53 1.20 -0.82
CA VAL A 153 -9.50 0.18 -0.63
C VAL A 153 -8.15 0.65 -1.20
N GLY A 154 -7.06 0.32 -0.51
CA GLY A 154 -5.70 0.41 -1.03
C GLY A 154 -4.93 -0.87 -0.76
N ASN A 155 -4.38 -1.49 -1.80
CA ASN A 155 -3.54 -2.69 -1.68
C ASN A 155 -2.16 -2.38 -2.23
N GLU A 156 -1.10 -2.57 -1.43
CA GLU A 156 0.30 -2.30 -1.82
C GLU A 156 0.45 -0.87 -2.37
N LEU A 157 -0.05 0.09 -1.55
CA LEU A 157 -0.06 1.51 -1.87
C LEU A 157 1.01 2.25 -1.06
N PHE A 158 1.07 1.97 0.24
CA PHE A 158 1.82 2.79 1.17
C PHE A 158 3.31 2.45 1.08
N ASP A 159 3.67 1.20 0.81
CA ASP A 159 5.05 0.73 0.71
C ASP A 159 5.88 1.53 -0.31
N ALA A 160 5.29 1.92 -1.44
CA ALA A 160 5.89 2.74 -2.48
C ALA A 160 5.92 4.26 -2.17
N ILE A 161 5.31 4.72 -1.07
CA ILE A 161 5.33 6.13 -0.69
C ILE A 161 6.64 6.46 0.05
N PRO A 162 7.36 7.52 -0.36
CA PRO A 162 8.68 7.86 0.19
C PRO A 162 8.75 8.00 1.72
N ILE A 163 9.79 7.40 2.28
CA ILE A 163 10.11 7.47 3.71
C ILE A 163 11.39 8.27 3.98
N ARG A 164 11.44 8.90 5.14
CA ARG A 164 12.67 9.45 5.71
C ARG A 164 13.29 8.39 6.62
N GLN A 165 14.61 8.29 6.60
CA GLN A 165 15.35 7.45 7.53
C GLN A 165 16.21 8.32 8.43
N PHE A 166 16.32 7.94 9.70
CA PHE A 166 17.22 8.54 10.67
C PHE A 166 18.16 7.45 11.17
N VAL A 167 19.44 7.76 11.26
CA VAL A 167 20.49 6.87 11.76
C VAL A 167 21.02 7.38 13.09
N HIS A 168 21.17 6.49 14.06
CA HIS A 168 21.82 6.79 15.32
C HIS A 168 23.34 6.85 15.11
N ALA A 169 23.95 8.01 15.33
CA ALA A 169 25.39 8.20 15.13
C ALA A 169 25.96 9.19 16.14
N GLY A 170 26.95 8.74 16.93
CA GLY A 170 27.60 9.59 17.93
C GLY A 170 26.64 10.04 19.03
N GLY A 171 25.75 9.15 19.46
CA GLY A 171 24.77 9.41 20.54
C GLY A 171 23.61 10.33 20.15
N LYS A 172 23.39 10.56 18.86
CA LYS A 172 22.28 11.39 18.34
C LYS A 172 21.67 10.76 17.10
N TRP A 173 20.35 10.93 16.94
CA TRP A 173 19.65 10.61 15.71
C TRP A 173 19.86 11.72 14.68
N ARG A 174 20.35 11.33 13.50
CA ARG A 174 20.57 12.23 12.36
C ARG A 174 19.86 11.69 11.14
N GLU A 175 19.34 12.57 10.30
CA GLU A 175 18.74 12.14 9.04
C GLU A 175 19.77 11.38 8.19
N ARG A 176 19.41 10.20 7.71
CA ARG A 176 20.21 9.42 6.76
C ARG A 176 19.98 10.02 5.38
N MET A 177 21.06 10.39 4.72
CA MET A 177 21.07 11.06 3.43
C MET A 177 21.78 10.19 2.38
N VAL A 178 21.48 10.41 1.11
CA VAL A 178 22.21 9.85 -0.03
C VAL A 178 23.15 10.91 -0.56
N GLY A 179 24.46 10.65 -0.51
CA GLY A 179 25.51 11.52 -1.02
C GLY A 179 26.49 10.80 -1.95
N LEU A 180 27.65 11.43 -2.18
CA LEU A 180 28.76 10.84 -2.93
C LEU A 180 29.92 10.48 -2.00
N ASN A 181 30.49 9.30 -2.17
CA ASN A 181 31.76 8.93 -1.53
C ASN A 181 32.97 9.50 -2.30
N GLU A 182 34.20 9.21 -1.84
CA GLU A 182 35.44 9.67 -2.47
C GLU A 182 35.62 9.20 -3.94
N ALA A 183 35.04 8.04 -4.28
CA ALA A 183 35.03 7.52 -5.65
C ALA A 183 33.93 8.15 -6.52
N GLY A 184 33.15 9.09 -5.97
CA GLY A 184 32.02 9.71 -6.63
C GLY A 184 30.82 8.77 -6.80
N GLU A 185 30.71 7.68 -6.03
CA GLU A 185 29.56 6.77 -6.07
C GLU A 185 28.54 7.10 -4.98
N LEU A 186 27.27 6.74 -5.23
CA LEU A 186 26.19 6.94 -4.27
C LEU A 186 26.46 6.15 -2.99
N HIS A 187 26.25 6.79 -1.83
CA HIS A 187 26.46 6.20 -0.51
C HIS A 187 25.56 6.84 0.54
N PHE A 188 25.14 6.06 1.53
CA PHE A 188 24.40 6.57 2.69
C PHE A 188 25.30 7.23 3.73
N LEU A 189 24.96 8.44 4.16
CA LEU A 189 25.70 9.17 5.19
C LEU A 189 24.77 9.83 6.20
N ALA A 190 25.29 10.13 7.39
CA ALA A 190 24.55 10.89 8.41
C ALA A 190 24.58 12.38 8.07
N GLY A 191 23.40 12.97 7.87
CA GLY A 191 23.19 14.38 7.58
C GLY A 191 23.35 15.29 8.80
N ALA A 192 23.05 16.58 8.59
CA ALA A 192 23.09 17.60 9.64
C ALA A 192 21.78 17.72 10.43
N ALA A 193 20.65 17.31 9.85
CA ALA A 193 19.34 17.44 10.48
C ALA A 193 19.18 16.45 11.63
N SER A 194 18.75 16.94 12.79
CA SER A 194 18.39 16.14 13.95
C SER A 194 16.88 15.88 13.99
N LEU A 195 16.49 14.77 14.61
CA LEU A 195 15.10 14.42 14.85
C LEU A 195 14.67 14.84 16.27
N ASP A 196 13.43 15.29 16.42
CA ASP A 196 12.81 15.40 17.74
C ASP A 196 12.60 13.99 18.31
N THR A 197 13.24 13.71 19.44
CA THR A 197 13.23 12.38 20.05
C THR A 197 11.85 11.93 20.50
N SER A 198 10.87 12.84 20.63
CA SER A 198 9.47 12.46 20.91
C SER A 198 8.80 11.74 19.74
N LEU A 199 9.36 11.83 18.53
CA LEU A 199 8.87 11.15 17.33
C LEU A 199 9.44 9.73 17.17
N LEU A 200 10.35 9.32 18.05
CA LEU A 200 10.99 8.02 17.99
C LEU A 200 10.20 6.97 18.81
N PRO A 201 10.26 5.69 18.40
CA PRO A 201 9.70 4.61 19.20
C PRO A 201 10.43 4.50 20.55
N GLY A 202 9.76 3.96 21.58
CA GLY A 202 10.29 3.96 22.96
C GLY A 202 11.64 3.24 23.13
N ASN A 203 11.94 2.25 22.28
CA ASN A 203 13.21 1.53 22.27
C ASN A 203 14.38 2.31 21.61
N ALA A 204 14.13 3.48 21.02
CA ALA A 204 15.15 4.28 20.34
C ALA A 204 16.13 4.97 21.31
N THR A 205 15.78 5.08 22.59
CA THR A 205 16.63 5.70 23.63
C THR A 205 17.85 4.87 23.99
N THR A 206 17.78 3.56 23.80
CA THR A 206 18.87 2.60 24.05
C THR A 206 19.48 2.06 22.75
N ALA A 207 19.22 2.73 21.62
CA ALA A 207 19.68 2.29 20.32
C ALA A 207 21.21 2.36 20.18
N SER A 208 21.80 1.36 19.55
CA SER A 208 23.22 1.36 19.21
C SER A 208 23.52 2.28 18.02
N ASP A 209 24.77 2.75 17.90
CA ASP A 209 25.22 3.41 16.68
C ASP A 209 24.97 2.51 15.45
N GLY A 210 24.50 3.13 14.36
CA GLY A 210 24.05 2.46 13.15
C GLY A 210 22.58 2.02 13.16
N ALA A 211 21.86 2.08 14.29
CA ALA A 211 20.43 1.81 14.32
C ALA A 211 19.66 2.79 13.43
N ILE A 212 18.59 2.31 12.80
CA ILE A 212 17.77 3.08 11.86
C ILE A 212 16.34 3.20 12.39
N SER A 213 15.76 4.39 12.24
CA SER A 213 14.36 4.66 12.49
C SER A 213 13.76 5.28 11.23
N GLU A 214 12.59 4.80 10.83
CA GLU A 214 11.93 5.21 9.60
C GLU A 214 10.69 6.02 9.95
N LEU A 215 10.53 7.18 9.31
CA LEU A 215 9.35 8.03 9.46
C LEU A 215 8.78 8.33 8.07
N ALA A 216 7.46 8.25 7.94
CA ALA A 216 6.79 8.40 6.66
C ALA A 216 5.73 9.52 6.65
N PRO A 217 6.12 10.81 6.75
CA PRO A 217 5.16 11.92 6.78
C PRO A 217 4.20 11.94 5.59
N ALA A 218 4.66 11.51 4.41
CA ALA A 218 3.81 11.42 3.21
C ALA A 218 2.71 10.34 3.34
N ARG A 219 3.02 9.19 3.96
CA ARG A 219 2.02 8.14 4.27
C ARG A 219 1.01 8.65 5.27
N THR A 220 1.48 9.30 6.34
CA THR A 220 0.64 9.93 7.36
C THR A 220 -0.28 10.99 6.76
N ALA A 221 0.24 11.88 5.90
CA ALA A 221 -0.56 12.91 5.26
C ALA A 221 -1.65 12.32 4.35
N LEU A 222 -1.34 11.25 3.60
CA LEU A 222 -2.33 10.57 2.77
C LEU A 222 -3.43 9.92 3.63
N MET A 223 -3.05 9.21 4.70
CA MET A 223 -4.02 8.63 5.62
C MET A 223 -4.84 9.70 6.35
N ASP A 224 -4.26 10.86 6.68
CA ASP A 224 -4.99 11.98 7.27
C ASP A 224 -6.08 12.48 6.31
N ALA A 225 -5.76 12.67 5.03
CA ALA A 225 -6.73 13.08 4.01
C ALA A 225 -7.86 12.06 3.80
N ILE A 226 -7.53 10.76 3.80
CA ILE A 226 -8.51 9.66 3.75
C ILE A 226 -9.42 9.72 4.98
N ALA A 227 -8.84 9.73 6.18
CA ALA A 227 -9.54 9.65 7.44
C ALA A 227 -10.41 10.89 7.68
N ASP A 228 -9.91 12.09 7.34
CA ASP A 228 -10.67 13.34 7.42
C ASP A 228 -11.93 13.29 6.58
N ARG A 229 -11.82 12.75 5.37
CA ARG A 229 -12.95 12.58 4.46
C ARG A 229 -13.99 11.61 5.00
N ILE A 230 -13.57 10.44 5.50
CA ILE A 230 -14.47 9.44 6.09
C ILE A 230 -15.12 10.00 7.36
N ALA A 231 -14.37 10.67 8.22
CA ALA A 231 -14.89 11.28 9.44
C ALA A 231 -15.92 12.39 9.15
N THR A 232 -15.73 13.14 8.07
CA THR A 232 -16.60 14.27 7.73
C THR A 232 -17.84 13.85 6.94
N LEU A 233 -17.69 12.89 6.01
CA LEU A 233 -18.73 12.53 5.03
C LEU A 233 -19.28 11.12 5.21
N GLY A 234 -18.70 10.31 6.09
CA GLY A 234 -19.05 8.90 6.30
C GLY A 234 -18.36 7.95 5.31
N GLY A 235 -18.48 6.65 5.60
CA GLY A 235 -17.87 5.58 4.81
C GLY A 235 -16.89 4.74 5.62
N ALA A 236 -15.95 4.06 4.96
CA ALA A 236 -15.01 3.11 5.54
C ALA A 236 -13.78 2.91 4.64
N GLY A 237 -12.66 2.44 5.20
CA GLY A 237 -11.44 2.18 4.45
C GLY A 237 -10.80 0.84 4.79
N LEU A 238 -10.23 0.15 3.79
CA LEU A 238 -9.44 -1.07 3.95
C LEU A 238 -8.07 -0.89 3.30
N PHE A 239 -6.99 -1.08 4.06
CA PHE A 239 -5.62 -0.90 3.58
C PHE A 239 -4.81 -2.15 3.86
N ILE A 240 -4.19 -2.69 2.82
CA ILE A 240 -3.48 -3.96 2.87
C ILE A 240 -2.09 -3.74 2.31
N ASP A 241 -1.07 -4.03 3.11
CA ASP A 241 0.32 -3.81 2.74
C ASP A 241 1.25 -4.62 3.64
N TYR A 242 2.51 -4.80 3.25
CA TYR A 242 3.48 -5.45 4.10
C TYR A 242 4.16 -4.46 5.04
N GLY A 243 4.33 -4.90 6.27
CA GLY A 243 4.77 -4.01 7.33
C GLY A 243 4.63 -4.59 8.71
N HIS A 244 4.54 -3.72 9.70
CA HIS A 244 4.51 -4.07 11.12
C HIS A 244 3.34 -3.39 11.83
N LEU A 245 2.83 -4.05 12.88
CA LEU A 245 1.71 -3.56 13.68
C LEU A 245 2.17 -2.70 14.87
N GLU A 246 3.43 -2.81 15.26
CA GLU A 246 4.02 -2.13 16.41
C GLU A 246 5.18 -1.25 15.96
N PRO A 247 5.32 -0.01 16.49
CA PRO A 247 6.44 0.86 16.18
C PRO A 247 7.78 0.16 16.45
N GLY A 248 8.77 0.40 15.59
CA GLY A 248 10.08 -0.25 15.73
C GLY A 248 11.24 0.55 15.13
N ILE A 249 12.45 0.13 15.50
CA ILE A 249 13.69 0.52 14.83
C ILE A 249 14.13 -0.62 13.91
N GLY A 250 14.62 -0.29 12.73
CA GLY A 250 15.04 -1.24 11.70
C GLY A 250 15.17 -0.56 10.34
N ASP A 251 16.10 -1.05 9.52
CA ASP A 251 16.18 -0.67 8.11
C ASP A 251 15.26 -1.59 7.31
N THR A 252 14.19 -1.05 6.74
CA THR A 252 13.26 -1.83 5.91
C THR A 252 13.26 -1.38 4.46
N LEU A 253 14.03 -0.33 4.13
CA LEU A 253 14.25 0.12 2.77
C LEU A 253 14.96 -0.96 1.97
N GLN A 254 14.32 -1.41 0.91
CA GLN A 254 14.82 -2.48 0.06
C GLN A 254 14.56 -2.14 -1.41
N ALA A 255 15.42 -2.69 -2.27
CA ALA A 255 15.24 -2.63 -3.71
C ALA A 255 15.07 -4.05 -4.27
N LEU A 256 14.06 -4.23 -5.11
CA LEU A 256 13.81 -5.49 -5.79
C LEU A 256 13.85 -5.32 -7.30
N ARG A 257 14.49 -6.30 -7.95
CA ARG A 257 14.57 -6.36 -9.40
C ARG A 257 14.59 -7.81 -9.83
N LYS A 258 13.66 -8.18 -10.72
CA LYS A 258 13.46 -9.55 -11.21
C LYS A 258 13.34 -10.57 -10.08
N HIS A 259 12.54 -10.24 -9.05
CA HIS A 259 12.34 -11.05 -7.84
C HIS A 259 13.60 -11.31 -6.99
N GLN A 260 14.64 -10.48 -7.13
CA GLN A 260 15.86 -10.57 -6.33
C GLN A 260 16.14 -9.23 -5.64
N TYR A 261 16.65 -9.32 -4.41
CA TYR A 261 17.15 -8.16 -3.69
C TYR A 261 18.39 -7.61 -4.38
N GLU A 262 18.43 -6.29 -4.57
CA GLU A 262 19.59 -5.54 -5.04
C GLU A 262 19.94 -4.47 -4.01
N ASP A 263 21.18 -3.99 -4.03
CA ASP A 263 21.54 -2.79 -3.28
C ASP A 263 20.68 -1.59 -3.76
N VAL A 264 20.09 -0.88 -2.80
CA VAL A 264 19.15 0.22 -3.05
C VAL A 264 19.74 1.30 -3.96
N LEU A 265 21.05 1.54 -3.90
CA LEU A 265 21.76 2.59 -4.64
C LEU A 265 22.38 2.10 -5.96
N ALA A 266 22.26 0.81 -6.28
CA ALA A 266 22.91 0.21 -7.44
C ALA A 266 22.30 0.66 -8.78
N SER A 267 20.97 0.54 -8.87
CA SER A 267 20.23 0.73 -10.12
C SER A 267 19.02 1.70 -9.98
N PRO A 268 19.23 2.99 -9.64
CA PRO A 268 18.16 3.99 -9.55
C PRO A 268 17.24 3.97 -10.79
N GLY A 269 15.92 3.91 -10.57
CA GLY A 269 14.88 3.87 -11.61
C GLY A 269 14.65 2.49 -12.25
N HIS A 270 15.50 1.52 -11.93
CA HIS A 270 15.51 0.19 -12.54
C HIS A 270 15.18 -0.96 -11.58
N ALA A 271 15.10 -0.68 -10.29
CA ALA A 271 14.62 -1.58 -9.25
C ALA A 271 13.44 -0.89 -8.55
N ASP A 272 12.48 -1.69 -8.11
CA ASP A 272 11.39 -1.20 -7.28
C ASP A 272 11.91 -0.96 -5.87
N ILE A 273 11.79 0.26 -5.39
CA ILE A 273 12.23 0.64 -4.03
C ILE A 273 11.00 0.71 -3.15
N THR A 274 11.10 0.07 -2.00
CA THR A 274 9.99 -0.03 -1.09
C THR A 274 10.47 -0.11 0.36
N SER A 275 9.56 0.11 1.29
CA SER A 275 9.81 -0.07 2.72
C SER A 275 8.56 -0.58 3.44
N HIS A 276 8.77 -1.26 4.56
CA HIS A 276 7.67 -1.73 5.40
C HIS A 276 6.77 -0.56 5.84
N VAL A 277 5.47 -0.82 5.89
CA VAL A 277 4.48 0.13 6.38
C VAL A 277 4.36 0.03 7.90
N ASP A 278 4.43 1.18 8.58
CA ASP A 278 4.09 1.30 9.99
C ASP A 278 2.57 1.46 10.12
N PHE A 279 1.87 0.34 10.33
CA PHE A 279 0.42 0.33 10.48
C PHE A 279 -0.04 0.99 11.79
N SER A 280 0.82 1.06 12.81
CA SER A 280 0.52 1.74 14.07
C SER A 280 0.39 3.24 13.85
N ALA A 281 1.26 3.84 13.03
CA ALA A 281 1.22 5.25 12.69
C ALA A 281 -0.01 5.60 11.84
N LEU A 282 -0.38 4.74 10.89
CA LEU A 282 -1.60 4.90 10.09
C LEU A 282 -2.86 4.80 10.96
N ALA A 283 -2.92 3.80 11.85
CA ALA A 283 -4.04 3.64 12.78
C ALA A 283 -4.16 4.83 13.75
N ALA A 284 -3.04 5.32 14.28
CA ALA A 284 -3.02 6.50 15.14
C ALA A 284 -3.54 7.75 14.41
N THR A 285 -3.22 7.91 13.13
CA THR A 285 -3.72 9.00 12.28
C THR A 285 -5.25 8.93 12.15
N ALA A 286 -5.80 7.76 11.84
CA ALA A 286 -7.24 7.56 11.74
C ALA A 286 -7.96 7.79 13.08
N ARG A 287 -7.40 7.29 14.19
CA ARG A 287 -7.93 7.53 15.54
C ARG A 287 -7.93 9.00 15.93
N GLY A 288 -6.93 9.76 15.48
CA GLY A 288 -6.89 11.23 15.62
C GLY A 288 -8.10 11.94 14.99
N LYS A 289 -8.73 11.34 13.99
CA LYS A 289 -9.98 11.80 13.36
C LYS A 289 -11.25 11.22 14.00
N ARG A 290 -11.13 10.53 15.15
CA ARG A 290 -12.23 9.82 15.84
C ARG A 290 -12.84 8.68 15.02
N LEU A 291 -12.04 8.04 14.18
CA LEU A 291 -12.40 6.77 13.54
C LEU A 291 -11.87 5.61 14.38
N ASP A 292 -12.61 4.51 14.39
CA ASP A 292 -12.10 3.25 14.91
C ASP A 292 -11.11 2.69 13.87
N ALA A 293 -9.98 2.19 14.36
CA ALA A 293 -8.91 1.64 13.53
C ALA A 293 -8.54 0.25 14.03
N HIS A 294 -8.74 -0.76 13.20
CA HIS A 294 -8.54 -2.16 13.51
C HIS A 294 -7.39 -2.73 12.68
N LEU A 295 -6.56 -3.54 13.33
CA LEU A 295 -5.34 -4.10 12.75
C LEU A 295 -5.33 -5.62 12.88
N MET A 296 -4.91 -6.31 11.83
CA MET A 296 -4.61 -7.75 11.88
C MET A 296 -3.64 -8.16 10.77
N THR A 297 -3.20 -9.42 10.76
CA THR A 297 -2.44 -9.98 9.65
C THR A 297 -3.36 -10.32 8.47
N GLN A 298 -2.82 -10.31 7.25
CA GLN A 298 -3.58 -10.66 6.05
C GLN A 298 -4.11 -12.09 6.11
N GLY A 299 -3.31 -13.03 6.60
CA GLY A 299 -3.72 -14.43 6.73
C GLY A 299 -4.94 -14.56 7.63
N HIS A 300 -4.93 -13.91 8.80
CA HIS A 300 -6.07 -13.92 9.71
C HIS A 300 -7.31 -13.27 9.07
N PHE A 301 -7.16 -12.09 8.45
CA PHE A 301 -8.24 -11.41 7.74
C PHE A 301 -8.90 -12.30 6.69
N LEU A 302 -8.11 -12.91 5.79
CA LEU A 302 -8.65 -13.70 4.69
C LEU A 302 -9.32 -14.99 5.18
N LEU A 303 -8.75 -15.65 6.18
CA LEU A 303 -9.32 -16.87 6.76
C LEU A 303 -10.69 -16.57 7.40
N GLU A 304 -10.80 -15.52 8.22
CA GLU A 304 -12.07 -15.11 8.84
C GLU A 304 -13.10 -14.61 7.82
N MET A 305 -12.65 -14.05 6.70
CA MET A 305 -13.53 -13.67 5.59
C MET A 305 -14.04 -14.86 4.75
N GLY A 306 -13.57 -16.09 5.03
CA GLY A 306 -14.04 -17.31 4.37
C GLY A 306 -13.20 -17.77 3.18
N LEU A 307 -11.88 -17.53 3.20
CA LEU A 307 -10.97 -17.97 2.12
C LEU A 307 -11.02 -19.47 1.87
N LEU A 308 -11.07 -20.29 2.92
CA LEU A 308 -11.02 -21.75 2.78
C LEU A 308 -12.29 -22.29 2.13
N GLU A 309 -13.45 -21.76 2.52
CA GLU A 309 -14.75 -22.07 1.94
C GLU A 309 -14.75 -21.69 0.47
N ARG A 310 -14.24 -20.50 0.14
CA ARG A 310 -14.22 -20.04 -1.24
C ARG A 310 -13.28 -20.88 -2.11
N ALA A 311 -12.11 -21.23 -1.58
CA ALA A 311 -11.16 -22.14 -2.23
C ALA A 311 -11.78 -23.52 -2.48
N GLY A 312 -12.49 -24.07 -1.48
CA GLY A 312 -13.22 -25.33 -1.61
C GLY A 312 -14.25 -25.30 -2.73
N HIS A 313 -15.06 -24.22 -2.81
CA HIS A 313 -16.05 -24.06 -3.87
C HIS A 313 -15.43 -23.96 -5.27
N LEU A 314 -14.32 -23.22 -5.42
CA LEU A 314 -13.63 -23.10 -6.70
C LEU A 314 -12.97 -24.43 -7.12
N GLY A 315 -12.40 -25.18 -6.16
CA GLY A 315 -11.69 -26.44 -6.42
C GLY A 315 -12.60 -27.66 -6.60
N ALA A 316 -13.84 -27.61 -6.12
CA ALA A 316 -14.75 -28.76 -6.13
C ALA A 316 -15.01 -29.36 -7.52
N ALA A 317 -15.02 -28.52 -8.56
CA ALA A 317 -15.26 -28.95 -9.94
C ALA A 317 -13.97 -29.12 -10.77
N MET A 318 -12.79 -28.94 -10.16
CA MET A 318 -11.50 -29.00 -10.85
C MET A 318 -10.84 -30.38 -10.71
N ASP A 319 -9.89 -30.67 -11.60
CA ASP A 319 -9.00 -31.83 -11.48
C ASP A 319 -7.94 -31.63 -10.38
N ALA A 320 -7.13 -32.66 -10.14
CA ALA A 320 -6.09 -32.62 -9.09
C ALA A 320 -5.09 -31.47 -9.28
N ALA A 321 -4.74 -31.14 -10.53
CA ALA A 321 -3.82 -30.03 -10.84
C ALA A 321 -4.46 -28.66 -10.53
N GLY A 322 -5.73 -28.47 -10.87
CA GLY A 322 -6.48 -27.26 -10.53
C GLY A 322 -6.67 -27.10 -9.02
N GLN A 323 -6.94 -28.19 -8.31
CA GLN A 323 -7.04 -28.19 -6.85
C GLN A 323 -5.71 -27.84 -6.18
N GLU A 324 -4.58 -28.39 -6.66
CA GLU A 324 -3.24 -28.03 -6.17
C GLU A 324 -2.93 -26.55 -6.40
N LYS A 325 -3.29 -26.03 -7.58
CA LYS A 325 -3.12 -24.61 -7.90
C LYS A 325 -3.87 -23.71 -6.91
N ILE A 326 -5.13 -24.04 -6.60
CA ILE A 326 -5.93 -23.30 -5.62
C ILE A 326 -5.29 -23.39 -4.23
N ARG A 327 -4.82 -24.57 -3.81
CA ARG A 327 -4.14 -24.73 -2.53
C ARG A 327 -2.87 -23.85 -2.45
N GLY A 328 -2.07 -23.82 -3.51
CA GLY A 328 -0.90 -22.96 -3.60
C GLY A 328 -1.24 -21.47 -3.53
N GLN A 329 -2.38 -21.05 -4.11
CA GLN A 329 -2.88 -19.68 -3.98
C GLN A 329 -3.30 -19.34 -2.55
N VAL A 330 -4.01 -20.24 -1.86
CA VAL A 330 -4.38 -20.07 -0.45
C VAL A 330 -3.12 -19.94 0.41
N GLU A 331 -2.16 -20.86 0.24
CA GLU A 331 -0.89 -20.83 0.99
C GLU A 331 -0.12 -19.55 0.72
N ARG A 332 -0.06 -19.07 -0.52
CA ARG A 332 0.64 -17.83 -0.85
C ARG A 332 -0.01 -16.61 -0.19
N LEU A 333 -1.34 -16.55 -0.16
CA LEU A 333 -2.10 -15.42 0.36
C LEU A 333 -2.19 -15.40 1.88
N ALA A 334 -2.39 -16.55 2.52
CA ALA A 334 -2.71 -16.65 3.95
C ALA A 334 -1.70 -17.45 4.77
N GLY A 335 -0.75 -18.15 4.13
CA GLY A 335 0.28 -18.91 4.84
C GLY A 335 1.26 -17.99 5.60
N PRO A 336 1.63 -18.34 6.84
CA PRO A 336 2.48 -17.49 7.69
C PRO A 336 3.89 -17.29 7.12
N SER A 337 4.42 -18.29 6.40
CA SER A 337 5.71 -18.21 5.71
C SER A 337 5.65 -17.47 4.37
N ALA A 338 4.49 -16.95 3.98
CA ALA A 338 4.24 -16.24 2.74
C ALA A 338 3.66 -14.84 3.04
N MET A 339 2.56 -14.45 2.38
CA MET A 339 1.96 -13.13 2.61
C MET A 339 1.16 -13.07 3.92
N GLY A 340 0.78 -14.21 4.50
CA GLY A 340 -0.16 -14.29 5.62
C GLY A 340 0.26 -13.45 6.83
N ASP A 341 1.51 -13.62 7.30
CA ASP A 341 2.04 -12.83 8.42
C ASP A 341 2.78 -11.58 7.97
N LEU A 342 3.39 -11.59 6.79
CA LEU A 342 4.14 -10.45 6.27
C LEU A 342 3.23 -9.24 6.00
N PHE A 343 2.07 -9.49 5.39
CA PHE A 343 1.07 -8.46 5.09
C PHE A 343 0.16 -8.22 6.28
N LYS A 344 -0.20 -6.95 6.47
CA LYS A 344 -1.12 -6.47 7.50
C LYS A 344 -2.32 -5.83 6.83
N VAL A 345 -3.39 -5.75 7.59
CA VAL A 345 -4.65 -5.14 7.19
C VAL A 345 -5.02 -4.07 8.22
N LEU A 346 -5.31 -2.87 7.74
CA LEU A 346 -5.93 -1.80 8.49
C LEU A 346 -7.34 -1.54 7.96
N ALA A 347 -8.32 -1.71 8.83
CA ALA A 347 -9.67 -1.21 8.59
C ALA A 347 -9.90 0.08 9.39
N ILE A 348 -10.47 1.10 8.74
CA ILE A 348 -10.92 2.32 9.40
C ILE A 348 -12.43 2.48 9.22
N LEU A 349 -13.13 2.74 10.33
CA LEU A 349 -14.59 2.74 10.40
C LEU A 349 -15.07 3.93 11.25
N PRO A 350 -16.30 4.45 11.03
CA PRO A 350 -16.91 5.40 11.95
C PRO A 350 -17.07 4.76 13.32
N SER A 351 -16.87 5.55 14.38
CA SER A 351 -16.84 4.99 15.74
C SER A 351 -18.12 4.23 16.11
N GLY A 352 -17.97 3.03 16.66
CA GLY A 352 -19.06 2.12 17.05
C GLY A 352 -19.67 1.34 15.88
N THR A 353 -19.00 1.28 14.72
CA THR A 353 -19.44 0.48 13.56
C THR A 353 -18.77 -0.89 13.58
N ALA A 354 -19.53 -1.95 13.87
CA ALA A 354 -19.03 -3.32 13.85
C ALA A 354 -19.05 -3.91 12.42
N VAL A 355 -17.90 -4.40 11.94
CA VAL A 355 -17.76 -5.05 10.63
C VAL A 355 -16.81 -6.25 10.74
N SER A 356 -17.37 -7.46 10.60
CA SER A 356 -16.57 -8.70 10.57
C SER A 356 -15.42 -8.61 9.54
N PRO A 357 -14.21 -9.11 9.85
CA PRO A 357 -13.82 -9.85 11.05
C PRO A 357 -13.31 -8.96 12.20
N PHE A 358 -13.50 -7.65 12.10
CA PHE A 358 -13.13 -6.70 13.12
C PHE A 358 -14.30 -6.59 14.11
N SER A 359 -14.18 -7.23 15.28
CA SER A 359 -15.12 -7.00 16.37
C SER A 359 -14.96 -5.58 16.94
N ASP A 360 -15.99 -5.10 17.65
CA ASP A 360 -15.90 -3.86 18.42
C ASP A 360 -14.60 -3.85 19.25
N ALA A 361 -13.91 -2.71 19.20
CA ALA A 361 -12.53 -2.59 19.65
C ALA A 361 -12.32 -2.97 21.12
N ASP A 362 -11.18 -3.64 21.39
CA ASP A 362 -10.57 -3.71 22.72
C ASP A 362 -10.30 -2.32 23.32
#